data_AF-A0A3S0LCR4-F1
#
_entry.id   AF-A0A3S0LCR4-F1
#
_cell.length_a   1.000
_cell.length_b   1.000
_cell.length_c   1.000
_cell.angle_alpha   90.00
_cell.angle_beta   90.00
_cell.angle_gamma   90.00
#
_symmetry.space_group_name_H-M   'P 1'
#
loop_
_entity.id
_entity.type
_entity.pdbx_description
1 polymer ?
#
loop_
_entity_poly.entity_id
_entity_poly.type
_entity_poly.pdbx_seq_one_letter_code
_entity_poly.pdbx_strand_id
1 'polypeptide(L)' 'MSTYMLVLAIFVVVVIIFALGYTAAVAKSQRRLKGELDTAIPGRVQEGIFQKNPVFLTYLLFFVLVLLIILIAVLNW' A
#
# COMPACT_ATOMS: atom_id res chain seq x y z
N MET A 1 -6.98 3.75 -28.54
CA MET A 1 -7.60 3.78 -27.20
C MET A 1 -8.85 4.65 -27.26
N SER A 2 -9.97 4.20 -26.67
CA SER A 2 -11.19 5.01 -26.56
C SER A 2 -11.01 6.11 -25.52
N THR A 3 -11.63 7.28 -25.71
CA THR A 3 -11.66 8.40 -24.74
C THR A 3 -12.09 7.93 -23.36
N TYR A 4 -13.02 6.97 -23.29
CA TYR A 4 -13.46 6.33 -22.06
C TYR A 4 -12.31 5.66 -21.28
N MET A 5 -11.48 4.88 -21.97
CA MET A 5 -10.34 4.18 -21.35
C MET A 5 -9.27 5.15 -20.84
N LEU A 6 -9.06 6.25 -21.56
CA LEU A 6 -8.10 7.29 -21.15
C LEU A 6 -8.54 7.98 -19.86
N VAL A 7 -9.83 8.34 -19.75
CA VAL A 7 -10.39 8.96 -18.54
C VAL A 7 -10.26 8.03 -17.33
N LEU A 8 -10.58 6.74 -17.50
CA LEU A 8 -10.42 5.74 -16.44
C LEU A 8 -8.96 5.57 -16.01
N ALA A 9 -8.03 5.52 -16.96
CA ALA A 9 -6.61 5.40 -16.66
C ALA A 9 -6.09 6.57 -15.81
N ILE A 10 -6.47 7.80 -16.15
CA ILE A 10 -6.11 8.99 -15.36
C ILE A 10 -6.68 8.87 -13.94
N PHE A 11 -7.93 8.45 -13.80
CA PHE A 11 -8.57 8.32 -12.49
C PHE A 11 -7.84 7.30 -11.60
N VAL A 12 -7.46 6.15 -12.17
CA VAL A 12 -6.67 5.12 -11.48
C VAL A 12 -5.32 5.68 -11.02
N VAL A 13 -4.61 6.41 -11.87
CA VAL A 13 -3.32 7.02 -11.52
C VAL A 13 -3.46 8.01 -10.35
N VAL A 14 -4.49 8.85 -10.36
CA VAL A 14 -4.76 9.80 -9.26
C VAL A 14 -5.02 9.06 -7.95
N VAL A 15 -5.84 8.00 -7.97
CA VAL A 15 -6.13 7.18 -6.78
C VAL A 15 -4.86 6.52 -6.24
N ILE A 16 -4.01 5.98 -7.12
CA ILE A 16 -2.74 5.36 -6.72
C ILE A 16 -1.82 6.39 -6.04
N ILE A 17 -1.63 7.55 -6.66
CA ILE A 17 -0.77 8.61 -6.10
C ILE A 17 -1.29 9.06 -4.73
N PHE A 18 -2.60 9.28 -4.62
CA PHE A 18 -3.23 9.68 -3.35
C PHE A 18 -3.06 8.59 -2.27
N ALA A 19 -3.31 7.33 -2.60
CA ALA A 19 -3.19 6.22 -1.66
C ALA A 19 -1.75 6.03 -1.17
N LEU A 20 -0.77 6.11 -2.08
CA LEU A 20 0.66 6.02 -1.73
C LEU A 20 1.09 7.20 -0.86
N GLY A 21 0.68 8.42 -1.21
CA GLY A 21 0.97 9.63 -0.43
C GLY A 21 0.37 9.57 0.98
N TYR A 22 -0.89 9.15 1.10
CA TYR A 22 -1.56 8.97 2.38
C TYR A 22 -0.87 7.88 3.22
N THR A 23 -0.55 6.74 2.62
CA THR A 23 0.15 5.65 3.31
C THR A 23 1.52 6.09 3.82
N ALA A 24 2.28 6.85 3.03
CA ALA A 24 3.57 7.41 3.44
C ALA A 24 3.41 8.44 4.57
N ALA A 25 2.39 9.31 4.50
CA ALA A 25 2.09 10.28 5.54
C ALA A 25 1.71 9.61 6.87
N VAL A 26 0.89 8.55 6.83
CA VAL A 26 0.52 7.74 8.00
C VAL A 26 1.74 7.00 8.56
N ALA A 27 2.58 6.41 7.71
CA ALA A 27 3.81 5.77 8.16
C ALA A 27 4.76 6.79 8.85
N LYS A 28 4.83 8.02 8.33
CA LYS A 28 5.63 9.10 8.92
C LYS A 28 5.02 9.62 10.23
N SER A 29 3.70 9.76 10.31
CA SER A 29 3.03 10.18 11.55
C SER A 29 3.18 9.14 12.65
N GLN A 30 3.03 7.85 12.34
CA GLN A 30 3.29 6.77 13.30
C GLN A 30 4.76 6.74 13.78
N ARG A 31 5.73 7.06 12.91
CA ARG A 31 7.13 7.21 13.34
C ARG A 31 7.34 8.39 14.28
N ARG A 32 6.62 9.50 14.09
CA ARG A 32 6.73 10.73 14.89
C ARG A 32 5.97 10.64 16.23
N LEU A 33 4.85 9.94 16.26
CA LEU A 33 3.97 9.75 17.43
C LEU A 33 4.47 8.66 18.40
N LYS A 34 5.56 7.94 18.08
CA LYS A 34 6.22 6.99 19.00
C LYS A 34 6.66 7.61 20.34
N GLY A 35 6.70 8.94 20.46
CA GLY A 35 7.06 9.65 21.68
C GLY A 35 5.89 10.08 22.59
N GLU A 36 4.63 10.06 22.10
CA GLU A 36 3.48 10.64 22.81
C GLU A 36 2.35 9.63 23.15
N LEU A 37 2.43 8.39 22.67
CA LEU A 37 1.46 7.33 23.01
C LEU A 37 1.99 6.48 24.17
N ASP A 38 1.12 6.23 25.16
CA ASP A 38 1.40 5.54 26.42
C ASP A 38 2.23 4.27 26.23
N THR A 39 3.42 4.29 26.84
CA THR A 39 4.48 3.26 26.84
C THR A 39 4.99 2.82 25.47
N ALA A 40 6.30 3.00 25.27
CA ALA A 40 7.01 2.44 24.13
C ALA A 40 6.83 0.92 24.11
N ILE A 41 6.10 0.40 23.12
CA ILE A 41 6.05 -1.04 22.84
C ILE A 41 7.51 -1.51 22.73
N PRO A 42 7.95 -2.50 23.54
CA PRO A 42 9.35 -2.94 23.58
C PRO A 42 9.87 -3.21 22.16
N GLY A 43 11.09 -2.76 21.85
CA GLY A 43 11.66 -2.85 20.49
C GLY A 43 11.56 -4.24 19.87
N ARG A 44 11.70 -5.30 20.69
CA ARG A 44 11.52 -6.70 20.29
C ARG A 44 10.13 -7.05 19.75
N VAL A 45 9.09 -6.38 20.22
CA VAL A 45 7.70 -6.59 19.76
C VAL A 45 7.45 -5.76 18.50
N GLN A 46 8.04 -4.57 18.38
CA GLN A 46 7.92 -3.71 17.18
C GLN A 46 8.60 -4.28 15.93
N GLU A 47 9.76 -4.94 16.07
CA GLU A 47 10.50 -5.49 14.92
C GLU A 47 9.70 -6.55 14.13
N GLY A 48 8.68 -7.16 14.75
CA GLY A 48 7.90 -8.24 14.15
C GLY A 48 6.48 -7.89 13.70
N ILE A 49 5.94 -6.70 14.00
CA ILE A 49 4.50 -6.45 13.84
C ILE A 49 4.06 -6.59 12.37
N PHE A 50 4.79 -6.01 11.43
CA PHE A 50 4.41 -6.08 10.01
C PHE A 50 4.82 -7.38 9.33
N GLN A 51 5.93 -8.00 9.75
CA GLN A 51 6.40 -9.28 9.19
C GLN A 51 5.59 -10.48 9.68
N LYS A 52 5.07 -10.41 10.91
CA LYS A 52 4.28 -11.48 11.53
C LYS A 52 2.78 -11.22 11.52
N ASN A 53 2.31 -10.10 10.97
CA ASN A 53 0.89 -9.85 10.81
C ASN A 53 0.39 -10.51 9.50
N PRO A 54 -0.28 -11.67 9.58
CA PRO A 54 -0.71 -12.41 8.39
C PRO A 54 -1.68 -11.59 7.54
N VAL A 55 -2.48 -10.71 8.15
CA VAL A 55 -3.45 -9.86 7.43
C VAL A 55 -2.74 -8.89 6.49
N PHE A 56 -1.66 -8.26 6.95
CA PHE A 56 -0.88 -7.36 6.11
C PHE A 56 -0.21 -8.10 4.95
N LEU A 57 0.34 -9.29 5.24
CA LEU A 57 0.97 -10.13 4.23
C LEU A 57 -0.04 -10.61 3.16
N THR A 58 -1.27 -10.94 3.56
CA THR A 58 -2.35 -11.30 2.64
C THR A 58 -2.72 -10.14 1.72
N TYR A 59 -2.86 -8.93 2.23
CA TYR A 59 -3.13 -7.75 1.39
C TYR A 59 -1.99 -7.46 0.42
N LEU A 60 -0.74 -7.56 0.89
CA LEU A 60 0.43 -7.37 0.03
C LEU A 60 0.46 -8.41 -1.10
N LEU A 61 0.26 -9.69 -0.76
CA LEU A 61 0.22 -10.78 -1.73
C LEU A 61 -0.91 -10.58 -2.76
N PHE A 62 -2.10 -10.18 -2.29
CA PHE A 62 -3.23 -9.89 -3.17
C PHE A 62 -2.91 -8.78 -4.17
N PHE A 63 -2.34 -7.66 -3.71
CA PHE A 63 -1.94 -6.56 -4.59
C PHE A 63 -0.86 -6.98 -5.60
N VAL A 64 0.13 -7.77 -5.18
CA VAL A 64 1.15 -8.31 -6.08
C VAL A 64 0.52 -9.20 -7.15
N LEU A 65 -0.39 -10.10 -6.78
CA LEU A 65 -1.10 -10.96 -7.73
C LEU A 65 -1.92 -10.14 -8.73
N VAL A 66 -2.68 -9.14 -8.25
CA VAL A 66 -3.48 -8.26 -9.11
C VAL A 66 -2.58 -7.52 -10.10
N LEU A 67 -1.45 -6.97 -9.65
CA LEU A 67 -0.49 -6.30 -10.53
C LEU A 67 0.10 -7.25 -11.58
N LEU A 68 0.44 -8.49 -11.22
CA LEU A 68 0.92 -9.49 -12.17
C LEU A 68 -0.15 -9.84 -13.21
N ILE A 69 -1.41 -10.01 -12.80
CA ILE A 69 -2.53 -10.27 -13.71
C ILE A 69 -2.70 -9.12 -14.70
N ILE A 70 -2.67 -7.87 -14.21
CA ILE A 70 -2.76 -6.68 -15.07
C ILE A 70 -1.59 -6.66 -16.06
N LEU A 71 -0.37 -6.96 -15.62
CA LEU A 71 0.82 -6.93 -16.46
C LEU A 71 0.75 -8.00 -17.57
N ILE A 72 0.33 -9.22 -17.23
CA ILE A 72 0.11 -10.30 -18.21
C ILE A 72 -1.01 -9.93 -19.19
N ALA A 73 -2.13 -9.39 -18.70
CA ALA A 73 -3.24 -8.98 -19.54
C ALA A 73 -2.84 -7.87 -20.52
N VAL A 74 -1.97 -6.93 -20.11
CA VAL A 74 -1.43 -5.89 -20.98
C VAL A 74 -0.44 -6.45 -22.00
N LEU A 75 0.41 -7.40 -21.62
CA LEU A 75 1.40 -7.99 -22.54
C LEU A 75 0.75 -8.89 -23.61
N ASN A 76 -0.36 -9.55 -23.25
CA ASN A 76 -1.11 -10.44 -24.13
C ASN A 76 -2.19 -9.70 -24.96
N TRP A 77 -2.26 -8.38 -24.85
CA TRP A 77 -3.14 -7.52 -25.63
C TRP A 77 -2.38 -6.93 -26.83
#